data_AF-A0A8S0FRD9-F1
#
_entry.id   AF-A0A8S0FRD9-F1
#
_cell.length_a   1.000
_cell.length_b   1.000
_cell.length_c   1.000
_cell.angle_alpha   90.00
_cell.angle_beta   90.00
_cell.angle_gamma   90.00
#
_symmetry.space_group_name_H-M   'P 1'
#
loop_
_entity.id
_entity.type
_entity.pdbx_description
1 polymer ?
#
loop_
_entity_poly.entity_id
_entity_poly.type
_entity_poly.pdbx_seq_one_letter_code
_entity_poly.pdbx_strand_id
1 'polypeptide(L)'
;MLKAGGRLLIVEATERNSVFQLASVGFIEGLSGYRDFRRRDEKPMLTRSAWQEVLVQAGFANELAWPAQESSPLRQHLLVARSPGVNRPDKKAVSRYLQQRFGTGLPILQIRQREALFTPLHAPSDAPGS
;
A
#
# COMPACT_ATOMS: atom_id res chain seq x y z
N MET A 1 -10.30 7.05 -5.14
CA MET A 1 -10.12 6.01 -4.09
C MET A 1 -11.21 4.97 -4.22
N LEU A 2 -10.90 3.70 -3.91
CA LEU A 2 -11.87 2.61 -3.92
C LEU A 2 -12.95 2.83 -2.85
N LYS A 3 -14.20 2.47 -3.18
CA LYS A 3 -15.30 2.41 -2.21
C LYS A 3 -14.99 1.36 -1.13
N ALA A 4 -15.66 1.45 0.02
CA ALA A 4 -15.59 0.41 1.03
C ALA A 4 -16.00 -0.95 0.45
N GLY A 5 -15.22 -1.99 0.72
CA GLY A 5 -15.39 -3.31 0.13
C GLY A 5 -14.93 -3.44 -1.33
N GLY A 6 -14.47 -2.35 -1.97
CA GLY A 6 -13.95 -2.38 -3.33
C GLY A 6 -12.67 -3.21 -3.44
N ARG A 7 -12.49 -3.90 -4.57
CA ARG A 7 -11.32 -4.74 -4.83
C ARG A 7 -10.34 -4.04 -5.76
N LEU A 8 -9.07 -4.18 -5.44
CA LEU A 8 -7.94 -3.89 -6.31
C LEU A 8 -7.49 -5.21 -6.95
N LEU A 9 -7.39 -5.22 -8.27
CA LEU A 9 -6.80 -6.32 -9.04
C LEU A 9 -5.46 -5.84 -9.61
N ILE A 10 -4.42 -6.65 -9.42
CA ILE A 10 -3.07 -6.37 -9.93
C ILE A 10 -2.58 -7.61 -10.67
N VAL A 11 -2.08 -7.44 -11.89
CA VAL A 11 -1.33 -8.48 -12.61
C VAL A 11 0.07 -7.94 -12.81
N GLU A 12 1.03 -8.46 -12.05
CA GLU A 12 2.39 -7.92 -12.04
C GLU A 12 3.42 -9.03 -12.16
N ALA A 13 4.55 -8.70 -12.76
CA ALA A 13 5.72 -9.54 -12.66
C ALA A 13 6.32 -9.50 -11.25
N THR A 14 6.78 -10.66 -10.80
CA THR A 14 7.25 -10.85 -9.41
C THR A 14 8.63 -11.47 -9.32
N GLU A 15 9.21 -11.82 -10.47
CA GLU A 15 10.58 -12.28 -10.56
C GLU A 15 11.54 -11.08 -10.55
N ARG A 16 12.32 -10.96 -9.48
CA ARG A 16 13.21 -9.80 -9.28
C ARG A 16 14.49 -9.82 -10.11
N ASN A 17 14.83 -10.94 -10.75
CA ASN A 17 16.06 -11.14 -11.51
C ASN A 17 15.78 -11.40 -13.01
N SER A 18 14.63 -10.98 -13.53
CA SER A 18 14.26 -11.28 -14.91
C SER A 18 15.11 -10.46 -15.90
N VAL A 19 16.09 -11.12 -16.52
CA VAL A 19 16.95 -10.53 -17.56
C VAL A 19 16.12 -10.00 -18.74
N PHE A 20 15.01 -10.66 -19.09
CA PHE A 20 14.08 -10.20 -20.13
C PHE A 20 13.45 -8.84 -19.79
N GLN A 21 13.11 -8.59 -18.53
CA GLN A 21 12.55 -7.31 -18.12
C GLN A 21 13.59 -6.21 -18.07
N LEU A 22 14.78 -6.52 -17.58
CA LEU A 22 15.90 -5.58 -17.59
C LEU A 22 16.29 -5.21 -19.03
N ALA A 23 16.31 -6.18 -19.94
CA ALA A 23 16.69 -5.96 -21.34
C ALA A 23 15.61 -5.25 -22.18
N SER A 24 14.32 -5.49 -21.92
CA SER A 24 13.23 -4.89 -22.71
C SER A 24 12.65 -3.62 -22.10
N VAL A 25 12.89 -3.35 -20.81
CA VAL A 25 12.21 -2.27 -20.06
C VAL A 25 13.20 -1.32 -19.35
N GLY A 26 14.51 -1.57 -19.42
CA GLY A 26 15.55 -0.68 -18.87
C GLY A 26 15.60 0.74 -19.49
N PHE A 27 14.92 0.95 -20.62
CA PHE A 27 14.76 2.27 -21.27
C PHE A 27 13.44 2.99 -20.92
N ILE A 28 12.56 2.38 -20.13
CA ILE A 28 11.34 3.03 -19.65
C ILE A 28 11.64 3.67 -18.29
N GLU A 29 11.70 5.01 -18.24
CA GLU A 29 11.98 5.81 -17.03
C GLU A 29 11.13 5.41 -15.81
N GLY A 30 9.96 4.78 -16.02
CA GLY A 30 9.06 4.32 -14.97
C GLY A 30 9.56 3.15 -14.11
N LEU A 31 10.61 2.42 -14.52
CA LEU A 31 11.14 1.30 -13.73
C LEU A 31 12.33 1.65 -12.84
N SER A 32 13.03 2.75 -13.07
CA SER A 32 14.20 3.16 -12.27
C SER A 32 13.88 4.25 -11.23
N GLY A 33 12.70 4.87 -11.31
CA GLY A 33 12.30 6.01 -10.47
C GLY A 33 11.87 5.69 -9.03
N TYR A 34 12.06 4.47 -8.52
CA TYR A 34 11.61 4.10 -7.17
C TYR A 34 12.45 4.79 -6.09
N ARG A 35 11.77 5.35 -5.09
CA ARG A 35 12.40 6.06 -3.95
C ARG A 35 12.33 5.31 -2.63
N ASP A 36 11.77 4.10 -2.65
CA ASP A 36 11.51 3.24 -1.51
C ASP A 36 12.63 2.21 -1.27
N PHE A 37 12.32 1.17 -0.49
CA PHE A 37 13.27 0.13 -0.09
C PHE A 37 13.94 -0.61 -1.26
N ARG A 38 13.35 -0.58 -2.46
CA ARG A 38 13.95 -1.16 -3.68
C ARG A 38 15.24 -0.47 -4.11
N ARG A 39 15.54 0.75 -3.63
CA ARG A 39 16.86 1.37 -3.85
C ARG A 39 18.04 0.55 -3.33
N ARG A 40 17.80 -0.30 -2.32
CA ARG A 40 18.89 -1.04 -1.66
C ARG A 40 19.49 -2.12 -2.55
N ASP A 41 18.70 -2.71 -3.44
CA ASP A 41 19.12 -3.83 -4.29
C ASP A 41 18.85 -3.60 -5.77
N GLU A 42 18.41 -2.40 -6.13
CA GLU A 42 18.14 -1.91 -7.48
C GLU A 42 17.20 -2.79 -8.32
N LYS A 43 16.35 -3.57 -7.64
CA LYS A 43 15.41 -4.47 -8.30
C LYS A 43 14.01 -3.86 -8.34
N PRO A 44 13.50 -3.48 -9.53
CA PRO A 44 12.27 -2.72 -9.65
C PRO A 44 11.03 -3.52 -9.25
N MET A 45 11.07 -4.84 -9.43
CA MET A 45 9.97 -5.75 -9.13
C MET A 45 9.95 -6.12 -7.65
N LEU A 46 8.74 -6.32 -7.12
CA LEU A 46 8.51 -6.91 -5.82
C LEU A 46 8.22 -8.39 -5.97
N THR A 47 8.63 -9.20 -5.00
CA THR A 47 8.16 -10.58 -4.91
C THR A 47 6.64 -10.61 -4.62
N ARG A 48 6.00 -11.77 -4.76
CA ARG A 48 4.58 -11.94 -4.41
C ARG A 48 4.35 -11.64 -2.94
N SER A 49 5.23 -12.11 -2.05
CA SER A 49 5.16 -11.82 -0.61
C SER A 49 5.34 -10.33 -0.31
N ALA A 50 6.30 -9.66 -0.93
CA ALA A 50 6.54 -8.23 -0.73
C ALA A 50 5.35 -7.37 -1.19
N TRP A 51 4.68 -7.75 -2.28
CA TRP A 51 3.44 -7.12 -2.68
C TRP A 51 2.34 -7.26 -1.63
N GLN A 52 2.16 -8.46 -1.08
CA GLN A 52 1.16 -8.70 -0.03
C GLN A 52 1.44 -7.89 1.25
N GLU A 53 2.71 -7.71 1.61
CA GLU A 53 3.12 -6.87 2.74
C GLU A 53 2.82 -5.40 2.48
N VAL A 54 3.19 -4.87 1.30
CA VAL A 54 2.92 -3.48 0.92
C VAL A 54 1.42 -3.21 0.87
N LEU A 55 0.60 -4.15 0.37
CA LEU A 55 -0.85 -4.02 0.36
C LEU A 55 -1.43 -3.92 1.78
N VAL A 56 -0.95 -4.74 2.71
CA VAL A 56 -1.36 -4.68 4.12
C VAL A 56 -0.92 -3.37 4.78
N GLN A 57 0.32 -2.93 4.55
CA GLN A 57 0.82 -1.65 5.04
C GLN A 57 0.03 -0.46 4.47
N ALA A 58 -0.46 -0.57 3.23
CA ALA A 58 -1.34 0.40 2.60
C ALA A 58 -2.81 0.32 3.07
N GLY A 59 -3.14 -0.58 4.00
CA GLY A 59 -4.46 -0.72 4.60
C GLY A 59 -5.43 -1.62 3.82
N PHE A 60 -4.94 -2.43 2.88
CA PHE A 60 -5.74 -3.43 2.18
C PHE A 60 -5.73 -4.79 2.90
N ALA A 61 -6.78 -5.57 2.70
CA ALA A 61 -6.83 -6.97 3.08
C ALA A 61 -6.54 -7.85 1.86
N ASN A 62 -5.51 -8.70 1.92
CA ASN A 62 -5.21 -9.67 0.86
C ASN A 62 -6.35 -10.69 0.77
N GLU A 63 -6.89 -10.91 -0.44
CA GLU A 63 -7.95 -11.90 -0.71
C GLU A 63 -7.44 -13.07 -1.57
N LEU A 64 -6.57 -12.81 -2.55
CA LEU A 64 -6.04 -13.83 -3.45
C LEU A 64 -4.63 -13.48 -3.91
N ALA A 65 -3.80 -14.50 -4.03
CA ALA A 65 -2.58 -14.48 -4.83
C ALA A 65 -2.54 -15.76 -5.66
N TRP A 66 -2.45 -15.62 -6.98
CA TRP A 66 -2.37 -16.74 -7.90
C TRP A 66 -1.23 -16.57 -8.92
N PRO A 67 -0.38 -17.59 -9.13
CA PRO A 67 -0.30 -18.84 -8.37
C PRO A 67 0.02 -18.64 -6.88
N ALA A 68 -0.24 -19.65 -6.06
CA ALA A 68 0.02 -19.53 -4.62
C ALA A 68 1.52 -19.60 -4.28
N GLN A 69 2.31 -20.24 -5.15
CA GLN A 69 3.74 -20.43 -4.97
C GLN A 69 4.49 -19.12 -5.26
N GLU A 70 5.50 -18.80 -4.46
CA GLU A 70 6.33 -17.61 -4.65
C GLU A 70 7.04 -17.59 -6.02
N SER A 71 7.53 -18.76 -6.44
CA SER A 71 8.14 -18.96 -7.73
C SER A 71 7.19 -19.78 -8.60
N SER A 72 6.87 -19.24 -9.77
CA SER A 72 6.04 -19.88 -10.78
C SER A 72 6.72 -19.74 -12.14
N PRO A 73 6.61 -20.73 -13.04
CA PRO A 73 7.04 -20.60 -14.43
C PRO A 73 6.42 -19.39 -15.15
N LEU A 74 5.24 -18.94 -14.71
CA LEU A 74 4.57 -17.75 -15.25
C LEU A 74 5.33 -16.45 -14.94
N ARG A 75 6.15 -16.43 -13.88
CA ARG A 75 6.91 -15.26 -13.38
C ARG A 75 6.06 -14.03 -13.03
N GLN A 76 4.74 -14.19 -13.08
CA GLN A 76 3.72 -13.18 -12.81
C GLN A 76 2.72 -13.71 -11.79
N HIS A 77 2.08 -12.77 -11.08
CA HIS A 77 1.01 -13.07 -10.14
C HIS A 77 -0.20 -12.18 -10.40
N LEU A 78 -1.39 -12.78 -10.27
CA LEU A 78 -2.64 -12.07 -10.05
C LEU A 78 -2.81 -11.90 -8.54
N LEU A 79 -2.94 -10.66 -8.10
CA LEU A 79 -3.21 -10.30 -6.71
C LEU A 79 -4.58 -9.62 -6.61
N VAL A 80 -5.38 -10.04 -5.63
CA VAL A 80 -6.64 -9.40 -5.28
C VAL A 80 -6.55 -8.92 -3.85
N ALA A 81 -6.80 -7.63 -3.66
CA ALA A 81 -6.82 -7.02 -2.34
C ALA A 81 -8.10 -6.19 -2.15
N ARG A 82 -8.77 -6.35 -1.02
CA ARG A 82 -9.97 -5.60 -0.69
C ARG A 82 -9.61 -4.37 0.11
N SER A 83 -10.15 -3.23 -0.29
CA SER A 83 -10.21 -2.05 0.56
C SER A 83 -11.25 -2.31 1.66
N PRO A 84 -10.87 -2.37 2.95
CA PRO A 84 -11.84 -2.45 4.04
C PRO A 84 -12.80 -1.26 4.06
N GLY A 85 -12.48 -0.22 3.29
CA GLY A 85 -13.09 1.09 3.35
C GLY A 85 -12.22 2.04 4.15
N VAL A 86 -12.38 3.34 3.88
CA VAL A 86 -11.85 4.35 4.80
C VAL A 86 -12.51 4.11 6.14
N ASN A 87 -11.69 3.85 7.16
CA ASN A 87 -12.09 3.86 8.56
C ASN A 87 -12.35 5.32 8.98
N ARG A 88 -13.24 6.01 8.23
CA ARG A 88 -13.77 7.31 8.61
C ARG A 88 -14.76 6.99 9.73
N PRO A 89 -14.43 7.30 10.99
CA PRO A 89 -15.40 7.13 12.06
C PRO A 89 -16.68 7.87 11.67
N ASP A 90 -17.82 7.20 11.81
CA ASP A 90 -19.11 7.87 11.64
C ASP A 90 -19.22 8.96 12.70
N LYS A 91 -18.89 10.19 12.30
CA LYS A 91 -18.88 11.35 13.20
C LYS A 91 -20.25 11.57 13.83
N LYS A 92 -21.35 11.24 13.13
CA LYS A 92 -22.70 11.36 13.69
C LYS A 92 -22.93 10.30 14.76
N ALA A 93 -22.48 9.07 14.53
CA ALA A 93 -22.54 8.02 15.55
C ALA A 93 -21.70 8.37 16.80
N VAL A 94 -20.49 8.90 16.61
CA VAL A 94 -19.63 9.34 17.71
C VAL A 94 -20.27 10.50 18.49
N SER A 95 -20.78 11.53 17.80
CA SER A 95 -21.49 12.63 18.46
C SER A 95 -22.70 12.13 19.26
N ARG A 96 -23.50 11.22 18.68
CA ARG A 96 -24.68 10.64 19.34
C ARG A 96 -24.30 9.87 20.60
N TYR A 97 -23.26 9.04 20.52
CA TYR A 97 -22.76 8.28 21.68
C TYR A 97 -22.30 9.22 22.81
N LEU A 98 -21.53 10.25 22.48
CA LEU A 98 -21.05 11.21 23.48
C LEU A 98 -22.20 11.98 24.14
N GLN A 99 -23.20 12.42 23.35
CA GLN A 99 -24.41 13.06 23.87
C GLN A 99 -25.21 12.12 24.78
N GLN A 100 -25.35 10.84 24.42
CA GLN A 100 -26.02 9.84 25.26
C GLN A 100 -25.26 9.58 26.57
N ARG A 101 -23.93 9.55 26.51
CA ARG A 101 -23.09 9.18 27.67
C ARG A 101 -22.92 10.30 28.69
N PHE A 102 -22.84 11.56 28.23
CA PHE A 102 -22.51 12.72 29.04
C PHE A 102 -23.62 13.79 29.09
N GLY A 103 -24.72 13.60 28.35
CA GLY A 103 -25.88 14.47 28.37
C GLY A 103 -25.68 15.84 27.72
N THR A 104 -26.53 16.79 28.07
CA THR A 104 -26.56 18.17 27.53
C THR A 104 -25.47 19.08 28.06
N GLY A 105 -24.63 18.60 28.99
CA GLY A 105 -23.49 19.35 29.52
C GLY A 105 -22.30 19.47 28.56
N LEU A 106 -22.33 18.75 27.43
CA LEU A 106 -21.30 18.86 26.41
C LEU A 106 -21.48 20.15 25.58
N PRO A 107 -20.42 20.95 25.38
CA PRO A 107 -20.46 22.05 24.41
C PRO A 107 -20.66 21.50 23.00
N ILE A 108 -20.96 22.39 22.04
CA ILE A 108 -21.11 22.02 20.62
C ILE A 108 -19.84 21.28 20.17
N LEU A 109 -19.98 19.98 19.90
CA LEU A 109 -18.88 19.11 19.52
C LEU A 109 -18.51 19.32 18.04
N GLN A 110 -17.28 19.75 17.77
CA GLN A 110 -16.70 19.74 16.42
C GLN A 110 -15.76 18.55 16.26
N ILE A 111 -16.26 17.46 15.65
CA ILE A 111 -15.43 16.28 15.39
C ILE A 111 -14.59 16.48 14.12
N ARG A 112 -13.28 16.64 14.32
CA ARG A 112 -12.28 16.71 13.23
C ARG A 112 -11.56 15.37 13.14
N GLN A 113 -11.44 14.87 11.91
CA GLN A 113 -10.62 13.69 11.62
C GLN A 113 -9.25 14.19 11.19
N ARG A 114 -8.21 13.64 11.80
CA ARG A 114 -6.81 13.92 11.44
C ARG A 114 -6.17 12.59 11.06
N GLU A 115 -5.74 12.48 9.81
CA GLU A 115 -4.96 11.35 9.34
C GLU A 115 -3.50 11.78 9.29
N ALA A 116 -2.61 10.96 9.85
CA ALA A 116 -1.19 11.09 9.59
C ALA A 116 -0.91 10.37 8.26
N LEU A 117 -0.60 11.13 7.21
CA LEU A 117 -0.06 10.53 6.00
C LEU A 117 1.36 10.08 6.33
N PHE A 118 1.62 8.78 6.25
CA PHE A 118 2.96 8.24 6.44
C PHE A 118 3.91 8.94 5.46
N THR A 119 4.87 9.68 6.00
CA THR A 119 5.99 10.17 5.21
C THR A 119 6.95 8.98 5.08
N PRO A 120 7.25 8.48 3.86
CA PRO A 120 8.19 7.38 3.70
C PRO A 120 9.53 7.76 4.33
N LEU A 121 10.12 6.86 5.12
CA LEU A 121 11.44 7.05 5.70
C LEU A 121 12.42 7.43 4.58
N HIS A 122 12.96 8.66 4.65
CA HIS A 122 14.09 9.05 3.83
C HIS A 122 15.23 8.05 4.08
N ALA A 123 15.69 7.38 3.03
CA ALA A 123 16.98 6.72 3.07
C ALA A 123 18.04 7.81 3.34
N PRO A 124 19.02 7.56 4.22
CA PRO A 124 20.10 8.51 4.46
C PRO A 124 20.82 8.81 3.12
N SER A 125 21.08 10.09 2.91
CA SER A 125 21.82 10.57 1.74
C SER A 125 23.28 10.16 1.91
N ASP A 126 23.71 9.11 1.22
CA ASP A 126 25.14 8.86 1.02
C ASP A 126 25.67 9.95 0.08
N ALA A 127 26.23 11.00 0.67
CA ALA A 127 27.09 11.93 -0.04
C ALA A 127 28.40 11.21 -0.36
N PRO A 128 28.90 11.21 -1.61
CA PRO A 128 30.24 10.74 -1.87
C PRO A 128 31.23 11.76 -1.28
N GLY A 129 32.03 11.30 -0.32
CA GLY A 129 33.18 12.05 0.15
C GLY A 129 34.23 12.12 -0.94
N SER A 130 34.64 13.37 -1.22
CA SER A 130 35.95 13.88 -1.66
C SER A 130 36.77 13.08 -2.67
#